data_AF-A0A7C6LWF9-F1
#
_entry.id   AF-A0A7C6LWF9-F1
#
_cell.length_a   1.000
_cell.length_b   1.000
_cell.length_c   1.000
_cell.angle_alpha   90.00
_cell.angle_beta   90.00
_cell.angle_gamma   90.00
#
_symmetry.space_group_name_H-M   'P 1'
#
loop_
_entity.id
_entity.type
_entity.pdbx_description
1 polymer ?
#
loop_
_entity_poly.entity_id
_entity_poly.type
_entity_poly.pdbx_seq_one_letter_code
_entity_poly.pdbx_strand_id
1 'polypeptide(L)'
;MDIKYSVDMVRLMVRLRPGEFQTIFDYQARMPGISYYMSNRVKDYHYNIIVKTKDYSYWMGYKHNSSHDNKDFVIEYNPNKVKNDVLVNYILSEYFNKFTMKDIRYSPRVCSVDIAVDIPINILNC
;
A
#
# COMPACT_ATOMS: atom_id res chain seq x y z
N MET A 1 10.49 4.89 -31.85
CA MET A 1 9.78 3.83 -31.11
C MET A 1 9.33 4.44 -29.81
N ASP A 2 8.04 4.53 -29.55
CA ASP A 2 7.54 5.02 -28.26
C ASP A 2 7.46 3.85 -27.29
N ILE A 3 8.45 3.79 -26.40
CA ILE A 3 8.46 2.86 -25.27
C ILE A 3 7.55 3.46 -24.20
N LYS A 4 6.47 2.76 -23.86
CA LYS A 4 5.59 3.14 -22.76
C LYS A 4 6.10 2.51 -21.48
N TYR A 5 6.17 3.30 -20.41
CA TYR A 5 6.50 2.80 -19.08
C TYR A 5 5.47 3.28 -18.07
N SER A 6 5.25 2.49 -17.03
CA SER A 6 4.35 2.83 -15.94
C SER A 6 4.81 2.20 -14.62
N VAL A 7 4.32 2.74 -13.51
CA VAL A 7 4.48 2.11 -12.19
C VAL A 7 3.45 0.98 -12.09
N ASP A 8 3.91 -0.27 -11.98
CA ASP A 8 3.03 -1.43 -11.89
C ASP A 8 2.72 -1.83 -10.44
N MET A 9 3.63 -1.57 -9.51
CA MET A 9 3.39 -1.79 -8.09
C MET A 9 4.13 -0.74 -7.28
N VAL A 10 3.51 -0.25 -6.22
CA VAL A 10 4.16 0.63 -5.25
C VAL A 10 3.83 0.18 -3.85
N ARG A 11 4.86 0.16 -3.00
CA ARG A 11 4.71 -0.04 -1.55
C ARG A 11 5.09 1.24 -0.83
N LEU A 12 4.14 1.80 -0.10
CA LEU A 12 4.32 2.99 0.71
C LEU A 12 4.23 2.64 2.19
N MET A 13 5.05 3.28 3.01
CA MET A 13 5.05 3.15 4.47
C MET A 13 4.87 4.51 5.13
N VAL A 14 4.10 4.55 6.21
CA VAL A 14 4.00 5.71 7.09
C VAL A 14 3.82 5.25 8.52
N ARG A 15 4.27 6.05 9.49
CA ARG A 15 4.03 5.79 10.90
C ARG A 15 2.69 6.40 11.33
N LEU A 16 1.77 5.55 11.81
CA LEU A 16 0.48 5.99 12.31
C LEU A 16 0.55 6.46 13.77
N ARG A 17 -0.38 7.36 14.12
CA ARG A 17 -0.69 7.77 15.49
C ARG A 17 -1.55 6.72 16.20
N PRO A 18 -1.59 6.73 17.56
CA PRO A 18 -2.55 5.90 18.28
C PRO A 18 -3.97 6.08 17.75
N GLY A 19 -4.69 4.97 17.54
CA GLY A 19 -6.09 4.98 17.10
C GLY A 19 -6.31 5.05 15.58
N GLU A 20 -5.36 5.56 14.80
CA GLU A 20 -5.58 5.72 13.35
C GLU A 20 -5.72 4.40 12.61
N PHE A 21 -4.99 3.37 13.04
CA PHE A 21 -5.16 2.02 12.47
C PHE A 21 -6.58 1.50 12.69
N GLN A 22 -7.19 1.78 13.85
CA GLN A 22 -8.58 1.40 14.11
C GLN A 22 -9.52 2.11 13.14
N THR A 23 -9.29 3.40 12.85
CA THR A 23 -10.08 4.14 11.85
C THR A 23 -9.99 3.50 10.46
N ILE A 24 -8.79 3.08 10.03
CA ILE A 24 -8.60 2.36 8.76
C ILE A 24 -9.35 1.02 8.78
N PHE A 25 -9.21 0.27 9.87
CA PHE A 25 -9.83 -1.04 10.04
C PHE A 25 -11.37 -0.97 10.05
N ASP A 26 -11.96 0.02 10.71
CA ASP A 26 -13.41 0.24 10.76
C ASP A 26 -13.96 0.67 9.39
N TYR A 27 -13.19 1.46 8.64
CA TYR A 27 -13.53 1.83 7.27
C TYR A 27 -13.56 0.60 6.35
N GLN A 28 -12.52 -0.23 6.47
CA GLN A 28 -12.38 -1.48 5.75
C GLN A 28 -13.57 -2.43 6.01
N ALA A 29 -14.07 -2.54 7.24
CA ALA A 29 -15.18 -3.45 7.57
C ALA A 29 -16.45 -3.24 6.73
N ARG A 30 -16.56 -2.12 6.01
CA ARG A 30 -17.70 -1.77 5.14
C ARG A 30 -17.50 -2.18 3.67
N MET A 31 -16.35 -2.72 3.30
CA MET A 31 -16.03 -3.06 1.91
C MET A 31 -16.12 -4.56 1.61
N PRO A 32 -16.47 -4.95 0.36
CA PRO A 32 -16.48 -6.36 -0.06
C PRO A 32 -15.07 -6.85 -0.42
N GLY A 33 -14.86 -8.18 -0.43
CA GLY A 33 -13.63 -8.80 -0.96
C GLY A 33 -12.42 -8.73 -0.02
N ILE A 34 -12.65 -8.53 1.27
CA ILE A 34 -11.61 -8.34 2.28
C ILE A 34 -11.29 -9.65 2.98
N SER A 35 -10.00 -9.84 3.26
CA SER A 35 -9.50 -10.86 4.18
C SER A 35 -8.55 -10.22 5.17
N TYR A 36 -8.68 -10.58 6.44
CA TYR A 36 -7.81 -10.10 7.51
C TYR A 36 -7.22 -11.29 8.25
N TYR A 37 -5.93 -11.20 8.58
CA TYR A 37 -5.25 -12.21 9.39
C TYR A 37 -4.11 -11.60 10.20
N MET A 38 -3.75 -12.29 11.27
CA MET A 38 -2.59 -11.95 12.08
C MET A 38 -1.44 -12.90 11.79
N SER A 39 -0.21 -12.38 11.78
CA SER A 39 1.00 -13.19 11.65
C SER A 39 1.95 -12.89 12.79
N ASN A 40 2.62 -13.93 13.30
CA ASN A 40 3.69 -13.82 14.29
C ASN A 40 5.08 -14.09 13.68
N ARG A 41 5.16 -14.25 12.35
CA ARG A 41 6.44 -14.47 11.68
C ARG A 41 7.27 -13.19 11.74
N VAL A 42 8.56 -13.32 12.05
CA VAL A 42 9.48 -12.19 12.28
C VAL A 42 9.55 -11.21 11.11
N LYS A 43 9.39 -11.70 9.87
CA LYS A 43 9.46 -10.91 8.63
C LYS A 43 8.12 -10.33 8.19
N ASP A 44 7.03 -10.63 8.89
CA ASP A 44 5.68 -10.20 8.51
C ASP A 44 5.25 -9.01 9.36
N TYR A 45 4.13 -8.40 8.94
CA TYR A 45 3.38 -7.48 9.77
C TYR A 45 2.46 -8.26 10.72
N HIS A 46 2.23 -7.72 11.90
CA HIS A 46 1.38 -8.36 12.89
C HIS A 46 -0.07 -8.41 12.42
N TYR A 47 -0.55 -7.31 11.85
CA TYR A 47 -1.90 -7.17 11.30
C TYR A 47 -1.82 -7.04 9.78
N ASN A 48 -2.53 -7.91 9.06
CA ASN A 48 -2.50 -7.95 7.61
C ASN A 48 -3.92 -7.90 7.05
N ILE A 49 -4.10 -7.06 6.04
CA ILE A 49 -5.35 -6.90 5.33
C ILE A 49 -5.07 -7.13 3.85
N ILE A 50 -5.87 -7.98 3.23
CA ILE A 50 -5.83 -8.22 1.80
C ILE A 50 -7.19 -7.85 1.25
N VAL A 51 -7.21 -7.05 0.18
CA VAL A 51 -8.42 -6.79 -0.59
C VAL A 51 -8.24 -7.41 -1.96
N LYS A 52 -9.19 -8.26 -2.35
CA LYS A 52 -9.23 -8.91 -3.67
C LYS A 52 -10.58 -8.65 -4.30
N THR A 53 -10.58 -7.88 -5.37
CA THR A 53 -11.73 -7.70 -6.26
C THR A 53 -11.55 -8.58 -7.49
N LYS A 54 -12.49 -8.49 -8.44
CA LYS A 54 -12.37 -9.16 -9.74
C LYS A 54 -11.21 -8.61 -10.56
N ASP A 55 -10.93 -7.31 -10.44
CA ASP A 55 -10.06 -6.58 -11.36
C ASP A 55 -8.68 -6.24 -10.77
N TYR A 56 -8.59 -6.18 -9.44
CA TYR A 56 -7.36 -5.81 -8.74
C TYR A 56 -7.29 -6.35 -7.33
N SER A 57 -6.11 -6.21 -6.75
CA SER A 57 -5.85 -6.48 -5.34
C SER A 57 -4.87 -5.48 -4.77
N TYR A 58 -4.95 -5.27 -3.47
CA TYR A 58 -3.93 -4.57 -2.70
C TYR A 58 -3.81 -5.19 -1.31
N TRP A 59 -2.69 -4.91 -0.67
CA TRP A 59 -2.37 -5.41 0.66
C TRP A 59 -1.99 -4.26 1.59
N MET A 60 -2.37 -4.40 2.86
CA MET A 60 -1.95 -3.49 3.92
C MET A 60 -1.39 -4.28 5.09
N GLY A 61 -0.32 -3.75 5.67
CA GLY A 61 0.34 -4.31 6.84
C GLY A 61 0.44 -3.26 7.94
N TYR A 62 0.24 -3.66 9.20
CA TYR A 62 0.46 -2.78 10.35
C TYR A 62 1.26 -3.50 11.44
N LYS A 63 2.21 -2.75 12.04
CA LYS A 63 3.12 -3.20 13.12
C LYS A 63 4.02 -4.36 12.69
N HIS A 64 5.15 -4.05 12.04
CA HIS A 64 6.12 -5.07 11.62
C HIS A 64 6.67 -5.85 12.83
N ASN A 65 6.65 -7.18 12.77
CA ASN A 65 6.96 -8.05 13.92
C ASN A 65 8.41 -7.96 14.41
N SER A 66 9.36 -7.55 13.55
CA SER A 66 10.75 -7.33 13.95
C SER A 66 11.00 -6.00 14.68
N SER A 67 9.99 -5.14 14.86
CA SER A 67 10.15 -3.81 15.44
C SER A 67 9.19 -3.61 16.61
N HIS A 68 9.73 -3.64 17.84
CA HIS A 68 8.94 -3.71 19.07
C HIS A 68 8.04 -2.51 19.36
N ASP A 69 8.40 -1.30 18.89
CA ASP A 69 7.66 -0.04 19.16
C ASP A 69 7.01 0.60 17.93
N ASN A 70 6.88 -0.18 16.86
CA ASN A 70 6.58 0.41 15.57
C ASN A 70 5.10 0.40 15.21
N LYS A 71 4.60 1.58 14.86
CA LYS A 71 3.25 1.83 14.34
C LYS A 71 3.29 2.02 12.82
N ASP A 72 4.28 1.40 12.18
CA ASP A 72 4.40 1.41 10.74
C ASP A 72 3.18 0.73 10.13
N PHE A 73 2.54 1.50 9.26
CA PHE A 73 1.50 1.08 8.37
C PHE A 73 2.06 1.10 6.95
N VAL A 74 1.79 0.04 6.22
CA VAL A 74 2.24 -0.15 4.85
C VAL A 74 1.03 -0.47 3.98
N ILE A 75 1.03 0.10 2.78
CA ILE A 75 0.10 -0.25 1.71
C ILE A 75 0.89 -0.59 0.46
N GLU A 76 0.54 -1.71 -0.18
CA GLU A 76 1.07 -2.15 -1.47
C GLU A 76 -0.06 -2.28 -2.48
N TYR A 77 0.06 -1.58 -3.61
CA TYR A 77 -0.99 -1.51 -4.61
C TYR A 77 -0.46 -1.20 -6.01
N ASN A 78 -1.23 -1.56 -7.04
CA ASN A 78 -0.97 -1.15 -8.42
C ASN A 78 -1.71 0.18 -8.71
N PRO A 79 -1.01 1.31 -8.89
CA PRO A 79 -1.65 2.62 -9.06
C PRO A 79 -2.47 2.73 -10.35
N ASN A 80 -2.21 1.90 -11.35
CA ASN A 80 -2.99 1.91 -12.59
C ASN A 80 -4.37 1.29 -12.43
N LYS A 81 -4.54 0.38 -11.46
CA LYS A 81 -5.77 -0.39 -11.26
C LYS A 81 -6.70 0.14 -10.17
N VAL A 82 -6.16 0.86 -9.18
CA VAL A 82 -6.91 1.26 -7.97
C VAL A 82 -7.33 2.74 -7.94
N LYS A 83 -7.28 3.44 -9.08
CA LYS A 83 -7.55 4.90 -9.16
C LYS A 83 -8.90 5.33 -8.56
N ASN A 84 -9.90 4.45 -8.62
CA ASN A 84 -11.26 4.70 -8.13
C ASN A 84 -11.58 3.92 -6.84
N ASP A 85 -10.59 3.24 -6.22
CA ASP A 85 -10.83 2.56 -4.95
C ASP A 85 -10.92 3.57 -3.81
N VAL A 86 -12.05 3.53 -3.11
CA VAL A 86 -12.40 4.53 -2.09
C VAL A 86 -11.47 4.45 -0.88
N LEU A 87 -11.09 3.26 -0.42
CA LEU A 87 -10.23 3.08 0.75
C LEU A 87 -8.78 3.43 0.43
N VAL A 88 -8.27 3.01 -0.74
CA VAL A 88 -6.94 3.41 -1.18
C VAL A 88 -6.87 4.94 -1.30
N ASN A 89 -7.84 5.57 -1.95
CA ASN A 89 -7.86 7.04 -2.07
C ASN A 89 -7.95 7.74 -0.72
N TYR A 90 -8.77 7.24 0.20
CA TYR A 90 -8.84 7.74 1.58
C TYR A 90 -7.48 7.63 2.29
N ILE A 91 -6.85 6.45 2.24
CA ILE A 91 -5.56 6.20 2.88
C ILE A 91 -4.47 7.12 2.31
N LEU A 92 -4.40 7.22 0.98
CA LEU A 92 -3.41 8.06 0.33
C LEU A 92 -3.62 9.53 0.68
N SER A 93 -4.86 10.03 0.62
CA SER A 93 -5.19 11.40 1.01
C SER A 93 -4.84 11.69 2.47
N GLU A 94 -5.24 10.80 3.39
CA GLU A 94 -5.14 11.05 4.83
C GLU A 94 -3.76 10.79 5.42
N TYR A 95 -2.95 9.91 4.84
CA TYR A 95 -1.69 9.48 5.46
C TYR A 95 -0.45 9.67 4.58
N PHE A 96 -0.59 9.71 3.25
CA PHE A 96 0.58 9.73 2.33
C PHE A 96 0.71 11.03 1.52
N ASN A 97 -0.39 11.71 1.23
CA ASN A 97 -0.42 13.00 0.52
C ASN A 97 -0.29 14.19 1.49
N LYS A 98 -0.28 13.94 2.79
CA LYS A 98 0.05 14.94 3.81
C LYS A 98 1.55 15.24 3.80
N PHE A 99 2.04 15.84 2.72
CA PHE A 99 3.21 16.72 2.78
C PHE A 99 2.84 18.03 3.50
N THR A 100 2.18 17.92 4.65
CA THR A 100 1.87 19.07 5.47
C THR A 100 3.10 19.38 6.28
N MET A 101 3.73 20.52 5.98
CA MET A 101 4.74 21.24 6.77
C MET A 101 4.39 21.43 8.26
N LYS A 102 3.29 20.85 8.76
CA LYS A 102 2.71 21.02 10.09
C LYS A 102 2.78 19.77 10.97
N ASP A 103 3.15 18.60 10.45
CA ASP A 103 3.40 17.43 11.31
C ASP A 103 4.47 16.50 10.75
N ILE A 104 5.72 16.77 11.13
CA ILE A 104 6.93 16.00 10.79
C ILE A 104 6.84 14.51 11.16
N ARG A 105 5.85 14.11 11.95
CA ARG A 105 5.61 12.72 12.36
C ARG A 105 5.06 11.84 11.24
N TYR A 106 4.36 12.42 10.25
CA TYR A 106 4.05 11.69 9.02
C TYR A 106 5.23 11.87 8.07
N SER A 107 6.09 10.86 8.03
CA SER A 107 7.18 10.75 7.06
C SER A 107 6.85 9.59 6.13
N PRO A 108 6.03 9.82 5.08
CA PRO A 108 5.74 8.77 4.12
C PRO A 108 7.03 8.39 3.40
N ARG A 109 7.25 7.07 3.26
CA ARG A 109 8.42 6.49 2.60
C ARG A 109 7.96 5.59 1.49
N VAL A 110 8.69 5.62 0.38
CA VAL A 110 8.57 4.63 -0.68
C VAL A 110 9.46 3.44 -0.29
N CYS A 111 8.86 2.27 -0.11
CA CYS A 111 9.57 1.03 0.25
C CYS A 111 10.02 0.26 -0.99
N SER A 112 9.17 0.19 -2.01
CA SER A 112 9.47 -0.45 -3.29
C SER A 112 8.61 0.17 -4.40
N VAL A 113 9.15 0.12 -5.62
CA VAL A 113 8.47 0.53 -6.86
C VAL A 113 8.85 -0.46 -7.94
N ASP A 114 7.86 -1.04 -8.59
CA ASP A 114 8.04 -1.88 -9.77
C ASP A 114 7.68 -1.07 -11.02
N ILE A 115 8.58 -1.05 -12.00
CA ILE A 115 8.39 -0.36 -13.27
C ILE A 115 8.10 -1.38 -14.36
N ALA A 116 6.95 -1.23 -15.03
CA ALA A 116 6.62 -1.98 -16.23
C ALA A 116 7.01 -1.16 -17.46
N VAL A 117 7.63 -1.82 -18.44
CA VAL A 117 8.04 -1.24 -19.72
C VAL A 117 7.46 -2.07 -20.84
N ASP A 118 6.57 -1.47 -21.63
CA ASP A 118 5.94 -2.12 -22.78
C ASP A 118 6.86 -1.99 -23.99
N ILE A 119 7.49 -3.10 -24.35
CA ILE A 119 8.41 -3.19 -25.49
C ILE A 119 7.66 -3.85 -26.66
N PRO A 120 7.42 -3.14 -27.79
CA PRO A 120 6.66 -3.67 -28.93
C PRO A 120 7.46 -4.63 -29.82
N ILE A 121 8.60 -5.13 -29.34
CA ILE A 121 9.46 -6.10 -30.01
C ILE A 121 9.77 -7.26 -29.06
N ASN A 122 9.93 -8.45 -29.63
CA ASN A 122 10.36 -9.61 -28.86
C ASN A 122 11.76 -9.36 -28.30
N ILE A 123 11.95 -9.60 -27.00
CA ILE A 123 13.23 -9.43 -26.30
C ILE A 123 14.34 -10.36 -26.81
N LEU A 124 13.98 -11.38 -27.61
CA LEU A 124 14.90 -12.34 -28.21
C LEU A 124 15.29 -11.98 -29.65
N ASN A 125 14.66 -10.96 -30.24
CA ASN A 125 14.97 -10.50 -31.61
C ASN A 125 16.06 -9.40 -31.60
N CYS A 126 16.92 -9.39 -30.58
CA CYS A 126 18.07 -8.50 -30.46
C CYS A 126 19.32 -9.03 -31.15
#